data_AF-A0A834FWY7-F1
#
_entry.id   AF-A0A834FWY7-F1
#
_cell.length_a   1.000
_cell.length_b   1.000
_cell.length_c   1.000
_cell.angle_alpha   90.00
_cell.angle_beta   90.00
_cell.angle_gamma   90.00
#
_symmetry.space_group_name_H-M   'P 1'
#
loop_
_entity.id
_entity.type
_entity.pdbx_description
1 polymer ?
#
loop_
_entity_poly.entity_id
_entity_poly.type
_entity_poly.pdbx_seq_one_letter_code
_entity_poly.pdbx_strand_id
1 'polypeptide(L)'
;MHGFKSEEQGQLQLVEREEIEDEDDLFEVIDKLIAQGINAGDVKKLQDAGIYTVNGLMMHTKKNLTGIKGLSEAKVDKICEAAEKIVNFGYITGSDALLRRKAVVRITSGSQALDELLGGGIETSAITEAFGEFRSGKTQLAHTLCVSTQLPTSMKGGNGKVAYIDTEGTFRPDRIVPIAERFGMDAGAVLDNIIYARAYTYEHQYNLLLGLAAKMSEEPFRLLIVDSIIALFRVDFTGRGELAERQQKLAQMLSRLTKIAEEFNVAVYMTNQVIADPGGGMFISDPKKPAGGHVLAHAATIRLMFRKGKGEQRVCKVFDAPNLPEAEAISFPSYLNSYLRLALIMITKIAQISLCIQIFNISISSTKIALLARSSS
;
A
#
# COMPACT_ATOMS: atom_id res chain seq x y z
N MET A 1 18.97 -27.32 -52.28
CA MET A 1 19.31 -25.90 -52.41
C MET A 1 18.06 -25.14 -52.78
N HIS A 2 17.71 -24.15 -51.95
CA HIS A 2 16.93 -22.92 -52.18
C HIS A 2 15.61 -22.97 -53.00
N GLY A 3 14.51 -22.37 -52.55
CA GLY A 3 14.33 -21.43 -51.44
C GLY A 3 12.89 -20.96 -51.29
N PHE A 4 12.64 -20.47 -50.08
CA PHE A 4 11.46 -19.82 -49.50
C PHE A 4 10.71 -18.78 -50.36
N LYS A 5 9.40 -18.66 -50.10
CA LYS A 5 8.60 -17.41 -49.95
C LYS A 5 7.23 -17.80 -49.37
N SER A 6 7.03 -17.74 -48.05
CA SER A 6 6.70 -16.58 -47.19
C SER A 6 5.19 -16.52 -46.92
N GLU A 7 4.81 -17.07 -45.77
CA GLU A 7 3.49 -17.00 -45.14
C GLU A 7 3.14 -15.57 -44.74
N GLU A 8 1.88 -15.18 -44.93
CA GLU A 8 1.30 -13.92 -44.46
C GLU A 8 1.33 -13.86 -42.93
N GLN A 9 2.23 -13.04 -42.39
CA GLN A 9 2.17 -12.61 -41.00
C GLN A 9 1.09 -11.53 -40.87
N GLY A 10 -0.03 -11.89 -40.24
CA GLY A 10 -1.00 -10.93 -39.73
C GLY A 10 -0.33 -9.99 -38.72
N GLN A 11 -0.23 -8.72 -39.07
CA GLN A 11 0.22 -7.67 -38.16
C GLN A 11 -0.78 -7.54 -37.00
N LEU A 12 -0.37 -7.98 -35.81
CA LEU A 12 -0.91 -7.49 -34.55
C LEU A 12 -0.50 -6.01 -34.42
N GLN A 13 -1.39 -5.10 -34.81
CA GLN A 13 -1.27 -3.69 -34.47
C GLN A 13 -1.32 -3.56 -32.95
N LEU A 14 -0.16 -3.29 -32.36
CA LEU A 14 -0.03 -2.79 -31.00
C LEU A 14 -0.66 -1.40 -30.98
N VAL A 15 -1.85 -1.30 -30.38
CA VAL A 15 -2.50 -0.01 -30.12
C VAL A 15 -1.54 0.81 -29.24
N GLU A 16 -1.11 1.95 -29.78
CA GLU A 16 -0.26 2.90 -29.08
C GLU A 16 -0.91 3.36 -27.77
N ARG A 17 -0.05 3.54 -26.76
CA ARG A 17 -0.45 3.94 -25.41
C ARG A 17 -0.94 5.38 -25.43
N GLU A 18 -2.24 5.57 -25.27
CA GLU A 18 -2.75 6.80 -24.68
C GLU A 18 -2.53 6.70 -23.16
N GLU A 19 -1.74 7.64 -22.63
CA GLU A 19 -1.70 7.92 -21.20
C GLU A 19 -3.13 8.36 -20.82
N ILE A 20 -3.82 7.56 -20.01
CA ILE A 20 -5.13 7.93 -19.48
C ILE A 20 -4.86 9.07 -18.49
N GLU A 21 -5.00 10.31 -18.96
CA GLU A 21 -4.89 11.55 -18.17
C GLU A 21 -6.18 11.93 -17.44
N ASP A 22 -7.21 11.08 -17.45
CA ASP A 22 -8.45 11.37 -16.74
C ASP A 22 -8.41 10.75 -15.32
N GLU A 23 -8.28 11.62 -14.32
CA GLU A 23 -8.70 11.39 -12.92
C GLU A 23 -10.22 11.13 -12.87
N ASP A 24 -10.70 10.09 -13.54
CA ASP A 24 -12.07 9.62 -13.37
C ASP A 24 -12.22 9.18 -11.90
N ASP A 25 -13.25 9.70 -11.24
CA ASP A 25 -13.66 9.30 -9.89
C ASP A 25 -13.60 7.77 -9.78
N LEU A 26 -12.63 7.25 -9.02
CA LEU A 26 -12.39 5.79 -8.88
C LEU A 26 -13.62 5.03 -8.36
N PHE A 27 -14.59 5.76 -7.79
CA PHE A 27 -15.83 5.24 -7.26
C PHE A 27 -16.97 6.26 -7.38
N GLU A 28 -18.18 5.73 -7.42
CA GLU A 28 -19.40 6.53 -7.46
C GLU A 28 -19.90 6.82 -6.03
N VAL A 29 -20.02 8.09 -5.64
CA VAL A 29 -20.56 8.48 -4.32
C VAL A 29 -22.03 8.10 -4.15
N ILE A 30 -22.43 7.69 -2.94
CA ILE A 30 -23.77 7.18 -2.62
C ILE A 30 -24.90 8.17 -2.94
N ASP A 31 -24.61 9.48 -2.91
CA ASP A 31 -25.60 10.54 -3.18
C ASP A 31 -26.13 10.51 -4.62
N LYS A 32 -25.40 9.89 -5.56
CA LYS A 32 -25.87 9.68 -6.94
C LYS A 32 -27.15 8.83 -7.02
N LEU A 33 -27.47 8.05 -5.96
CA LEU A 33 -28.74 7.33 -5.85
C LEU A 33 -29.96 8.27 -5.77
N ILE A 34 -29.78 9.50 -5.31
CA ILE A 34 -30.87 10.49 -5.24
C ILE A 34 -31.38 10.81 -6.65
N ALA A 35 -30.47 10.94 -7.62
CA ALA A 35 -30.82 11.14 -9.03
C ALA A 35 -31.56 9.93 -9.63
N GLN A 36 -31.41 8.74 -9.03
CA GLN A 36 -32.13 7.51 -9.41
C GLN A 36 -33.46 7.32 -8.64
N GLY A 37 -33.92 8.36 -7.92
CA GLY A 37 -35.22 8.37 -7.24
C GLY A 37 -35.21 7.81 -5.82
N ILE A 38 -34.03 7.61 -5.21
CA ILE A 38 -33.93 7.23 -3.80
C ILE A 38 -34.08 8.46 -2.90
N ASN A 39 -34.83 8.30 -1.80
CA ASN A 39 -35.03 9.39 -0.85
C ASN A 39 -33.73 9.76 -0.13
N ALA A 40 -33.41 11.06 -0.04
CA ALA A 40 -32.21 11.56 0.62
C ALA A 40 -32.08 11.13 2.09
N GLY A 41 -33.21 10.97 2.81
CA GLY A 41 -33.22 10.46 4.18
C GLY A 41 -32.88 8.98 4.28
N ASP A 42 -33.14 8.19 3.24
CA ASP A 42 -32.70 6.79 3.18
C ASP A 42 -31.21 6.70 2.80
N VAL A 43 -30.72 7.58 1.91
CA VAL A 43 -29.27 7.72 1.65
C VAL A 43 -28.50 8.13 2.91
N LYS A 44 -29.04 9.07 3.69
CA LYS A 44 -28.43 9.48 4.96
C LYS A 44 -28.28 8.31 5.94
N LYS A 45 -29.26 7.41 6.02
CA LYS A 45 -29.16 6.20 6.86
C LYS A 45 -28.07 5.23 6.39
N LEU A 46 -27.81 5.15 5.08
CA LEU A 46 -26.71 4.36 4.53
C LEU A 46 -25.36 4.97 4.94
N GLN A 47 -25.23 6.30 4.84
CA GLN A 47 -24.04 7.03 5.29
C GLN A 47 -23.82 6.87 6.80
N ASP A 48 -24.87 6.99 7.62
CA ASP A 48 -24.79 6.79 9.08
C ASP A 48 -24.41 5.33 9.44
N ALA A 49 -24.66 4.38 8.53
CA ALA A 49 -24.23 2.99 8.65
C ALA A 49 -22.82 2.71 8.06
N GLY A 50 -22.11 3.74 7.59
CA GLY A 50 -20.75 3.64 7.07
C GLY A 50 -20.64 3.24 5.59
N ILE A 51 -21.70 3.45 4.80
CA ILE A 51 -21.76 3.17 3.37
C ILE A 51 -21.78 4.49 2.59
N TYR A 52 -20.68 4.81 1.92
CA TYR A 52 -20.46 6.12 1.27
C TYR A 52 -20.34 6.06 -0.25
N THR A 53 -20.21 4.86 -0.83
CA THR A 53 -20.13 4.68 -2.28
C THR A 53 -21.18 3.67 -2.77
N VAL A 54 -21.54 3.77 -4.05
CA VAL A 54 -22.45 2.83 -4.71
C VAL A 54 -21.80 1.45 -4.84
N ASN A 55 -20.49 1.36 -5.09
CA ASN A 55 -19.76 0.08 -5.08
C ASN A 55 -19.78 -0.55 -3.69
N GLY A 56 -19.52 0.24 -2.64
CA GLY A 56 -19.57 -0.19 -1.24
C GLY A 56 -20.95 -0.71 -0.86
N LEU A 57 -22.03 -0.07 -1.32
CA LEU A 57 -23.40 -0.56 -1.14
C LEU A 57 -23.59 -1.96 -1.74
N MET A 58 -23.11 -2.20 -2.96
CA MET A 58 -23.23 -3.50 -3.64
C MET A 58 -22.38 -4.61 -2.99
N MET A 59 -21.36 -4.24 -2.20
CA MET A 59 -20.58 -5.20 -1.40
C MET A 59 -21.28 -5.63 -0.11
N HIS A 60 -22.49 -5.14 0.19
CA HIS A 60 -23.29 -5.55 1.35
C HIS A 60 -24.38 -6.54 0.98
N THR A 61 -24.66 -7.48 1.89
CA THR A 61 -25.80 -8.38 1.73
C THR A 61 -27.10 -7.63 2.00
N LYS A 62 -28.19 -8.01 1.31
CA LYS A 62 -29.53 -7.47 1.60
C LYS A 62 -29.89 -7.61 3.09
N LYS A 63 -29.51 -8.72 3.72
CA LYS A 63 -29.69 -8.93 5.18
C LYS A 63 -29.04 -7.82 6.02
N ASN A 64 -27.81 -7.43 5.70
CA ASN A 64 -27.12 -6.36 6.43
C ASN A 64 -27.79 -5.01 6.20
N LEU A 65 -28.23 -4.73 4.96
CA LEU A 65 -28.90 -3.48 4.61
C LEU A 65 -30.28 -3.36 5.28
N THR A 66 -31.08 -4.42 5.30
CA THR A 66 -32.36 -4.47 6.02
C THR A 66 -32.17 -4.35 7.54
N GLY A 67 -30.99 -4.69 8.05
CA GLY A 67 -30.63 -4.46 9.45
C GLY A 67 -30.48 -2.98 9.84
N ILE A 68 -30.36 -2.07 8.87
CA ILE A 68 -30.25 -0.64 9.11
C ILE A 68 -31.62 -0.09 9.53
N LYS A 69 -31.66 0.54 10.71
CA LYS A 69 -32.90 1.06 11.29
C LYS A 69 -33.60 2.02 10.33
N GLY A 70 -34.84 1.70 9.98
CA GLY A 70 -35.69 2.54 9.12
C GLY A 70 -35.57 2.26 7.62
N LEU A 71 -34.87 1.20 7.22
CA LEU A 71 -34.93 0.61 5.88
C LEU A 71 -35.74 -0.68 5.92
N SER A 72 -36.81 -0.77 5.13
CA SER A 72 -37.58 -2.00 4.93
C SER A 72 -37.02 -2.80 3.76
N GLU A 73 -37.37 -4.07 3.65
CA GLU A 73 -36.96 -4.93 2.52
C GLU A 73 -37.30 -4.30 1.16
N ALA A 74 -38.53 -3.81 1.00
CA ALA A 74 -38.97 -3.13 -0.23
C ALA A 74 -38.17 -1.84 -0.55
N LYS A 75 -37.63 -1.15 0.47
CA LYS A 75 -36.74 -0.01 0.26
C LYS A 75 -35.36 -0.47 -0.17
N VAL A 76 -34.82 -1.49 0.50
CA VAL A 76 -33.51 -2.07 0.16
C VAL A 76 -33.51 -2.58 -1.28
N ASP A 77 -34.57 -3.25 -1.73
CA ASP A 77 -34.68 -3.72 -3.12
C ASP A 77 -34.62 -2.55 -4.12
N LYS A 78 -35.41 -1.48 -3.88
CA LYS A 78 -35.37 -0.28 -4.73
C LYS A 78 -33.99 0.39 -4.75
N ILE A 79 -33.32 0.44 -3.60
CA ILE A 79 -31.96 1.00 -3.47
C ILE A 79 -30.96 0.16 -4.28
N CYS A 80 -31.02 -1.16 -4.20
CA CYS A 80 -30.17 -2.06 -4.98
C CYS A 80 -30.44 -1.92 -6.49
N GLU A 81 -31.71 -1.89 -6.91
CA GLU A 81 -32.09 -1.67 -8.32
C GLU A 81 -31.59 -0.32 -8.87
N ALA A 82 -31.58 0.72 -8.03
CA ALA A 82 -31.03 2.01 -8.39
C ALA A 82 -29.49 1.96 -8.52
N ALA A 83 -28.81 1.25 -7.61
CA ALA A 83 -27.36 1.07 -7.65
C ALA A 83 -26.90 0.30 -8.89
N GLU A 84 -27.61 -0.77 -9.26
CA GLU A 84 -27.33 -1.60 -10.46
C GLU A 84 -27.36 -0.80 -11.78
N LYS A 85 -28.09 0.32 -11.82
CA LYS A 85 -28.12 1.22 -12.99
C LYS A 85 -26.89 2.11 -13.08
N ILE A 86 -26.23 2.36 -11.96
CA ILE A 86 -25.05 3.23 -11.88
C ILE A 86 -23.78 2.41 -12.06
N VAL A 87 -23.68 1.27 -11.36
CA VAL A 87 -22.47 0.44 -11.36
C VAL A 87 -22.72 -0.84 -12.15
N ASN A 88 -21.81 -1.16 -13.06
CA ASN A 88 -21.88 -2.42 -13.80
C ASN A 88 -21.44 -3.58 -12.90
N PHE A 89 -22.43 -4.22 -12.27
CA PHE A 89 -22.26 -5.37 -11.40
C PHE A 89 -22.66 -6.65 -12.14
N GLY A 90 -21.72 -7.22 -12.90
CA GLY A 90 -22.00 -8.38 -13.75
C GLY A 90 -20.74 -9.07 -14.26
N TYR A 91 -20.94 -10.05 -15.12
CA TYR A 91 -19.83 -10.75 -15.78
C TYR A 91 -19.12 -9.80 -16.74
N ILE A 92 -17.78 -9.80 -16.67
CA ILE A 92 -16.92 -9.07 -17.59
C ILE A 92 -16.00 -10.06 -18.30
N THR A 93 -15.46 -9.67 -19.46
CA THR A 93 -14.47 -10.49 -20.15
C THR A 93 -13.12 -10.43 -19.44
N GLY A 94 -12.23 -11.40 -19.71
CA GLY A 94 -10.86 -11.36 -19.19
C GLY A 94 -10.08 -10.12 -19.67
N SER A 95 -10.39 -9.63 -20.88
CA SER A 95 -9.81 -8.40 -21.43
C SER A 95 -10.24 -7.17 -20.63
N ASP A 96 -11.52 -7.07 -20.26
CA ASP A 96 -12.03 -5.96 -19.43
C ASP A 96 -11.44 -6.02 -18.02
N ALA A 97 -11.30 -7.22 -17.45
CA ALA A 97 -10.66 -7.42 -16.16
C ALA A 97 -9.19 -6.95 -16.19
N LEU A 98 -8.45 -7.27 -17.26
CA LEU A 98 -7.08 -6.79 -17.47
C LEU A 98 -7.01 -5.27 -17.60
N LEU A 99 -7.96 -4.67 -18.32
CA LEU A 99 -8.09 -3.22 -18.46
C LEU A 99 -8.34 -2.55 -17.09
N ARG A 100 -9.27 -3.07 -16.29
CA ARG A 100 -9.52 -2.59 -14.92
C ARG A 100 -8.29 -2.68 -14.03
N ARG A 101 -7.48 -3.74 -14.15
CA ARG A 101 -6.23 -3.88 -13.40
C ARG A 101 -5.18 -2.82 -13.75
N LYS A 102 -5.30 -2.07 -14.85
CA LYS A 102 -4.40 -0.93 -15.14
C LYS A 102 -4.55 0.20 -14.12
N ALA A 103 -5.69 0.30 -13.43
CA ALA A 103 -5.90 1.28 -12.36
C ALA A 103 -5.16 0.93 -11.05
N VAL A 104 -4.62 -0.29 -10.93
CA VAL A 104 -3.86 -0.71 -9.74
C VAL A 104 -2.51 0.00 -9.73
N VAL A 105 -2.27 0.76 -8.67
CA VAL A 105 -1.01 1.46 -8.44
C VAL A 105 -0.09 0.57 -7.60
N ARG A 106 1.23 0.63 -7.87
CA ARG A 106 2.25 -0.02 -7.05
C ARG A 106 3.11 1.03 -6.37
N ILE A 107 3.04 1.07 -5.05
CA ILE A 107 3.73 2.05 -4.21
C ILE A 107 5.12 1.50 -3.87
N THR A 108 6.17 2.26 -4.19
CA THR A 108 7.55 1.88 -3.85
C THR A 108 7.73 1.69 -2.34
N SER A 109 8.45 0.63 -1.97
CA SER A 109 8.90 0.37 -0.60
C SER A 109 10.09 1.24 -0.18
N GLY A 110 10.65 2.04 -1.10
CA GLY A 110 11.88 2.80 -0.92
C GLY A 110 13.15 1.95 -1.00
N SER A 111 13.03 0.67 -1.39
CA SER A 111 14.13 -0.27 -1.57
C SER A 111 13.99 -0.98 -2.91
N GLN A 112 14.93 -0.75 -3.82
CA GLN A 112 14.91 -1.34 -5.17
C GLN A 112 14.79 -2.88 -5.14
N ALA A 113 15.58 -3.56 -4.29
CA ALA A 113 15.53 -5.01 -4.18
C ALA A 113 14.17 -5.55 -3.70
N LEU A 114 13.46 -4.77 -2.86
CA LEU A 114 12.15 -5.17 -2.38
C LEU A 114 11.08 -4.86 -3.42
N ASP A 115 11.20 -3.75 -4.14
CA ASP A 115 10.29 -3.43 -5.25
C ASP A 115 10.42 -4.43 -6.39
N GLU A 116 11.63 -4.88 -6.72
CA GLU A 116 11.88 -5.94 -7.71
C GLU A 116 11.24 -7.26 -7.27
N LEU A 117 11.40 -7.64 -6.00
CA LEU A 117 10.75 -8.83 -5.42
C LEU A 117 9.22 -8.76 -5.53
N LEU A 118 8.64 -7.58 -5.33
CA LEU A 118 7.21 -7.35 -5.34
C LEU A 118 6.64 -7.02 -6.73
N GLY A 119 7.46 -7.00 -7.79
CA GLY A 119 7.02 -6.64 -9.14
C GLY A 119 6.59 -5.17 -9.28
N GLY A 120 7.17 -4.27 -8.49
CA GLY A 120 7.00 -2.82 -8.57
C GLY A 120 6.70 -2.12 -7.25
N GLY A 121 6.44 -2.87 -6.16
CA GLY A 121 6.12 -2.32 -4.84
C GLY A 121 4.83 -2.91 -4.26
N ILE A 122 4.25 -2.24 -3.27
CA ILE A 122 3.00 -2.64 -2.62
C ILE A 122 1.83 -2.26 -3.53
N GLU A 123 1.01 -3.24 -3.94
CA GLU A 123 -0.12 -2.98 -4.85
C GLU A 123 -1.37 -2.47 -4.11
N THR A 124 -2.11 -1.55 -4.75
CA THR A 124 -3.45 -1.13 -4.31
C THR A 124 -4.50 -2.19 -4.62
N SER A 125 -5.69 -2.05 -4.03
CA SER A 125 -6.79 -3.02 -4.16
C SER A 125 -6.44 -4.43 -3.68
N ALA A 126 -5.47 -4.52 -2.77
CA ALA A 126 -5.03 -5.78 -2.17
C ALA A 126 -4.61 -5.59 -0.72
N ILE A 127 -4.62 -6.69 0.02
CA ILE A 127 -4.06 -6.75 1.38
C ILE A 127 -2.66 -7.35 1.32
N THR A 128 -1.68 -6.59 1.78
CA THR A 128 -0.33 -7.07 2.05
C THR A 128 -0.12 -7.28 3.55
N GLU A 129 0.04 -8.53 3.97
CA GLU A 129 0.44 -8.91 5.32
C GLU A 129 1.97 -8.93 5.42
N ALA A 130 2.54 -8.21 6.39
CA ALA A 130 3.92 -8.41 6.81
C ALA A 130 3.95 -9.06 8.19
N PHE A 131 4.48 -10.28 8.29
CA PHE A 131 4.61 -11.00 9.54
C PHE A 131 6.05 -11.35 9.87
N GLY A 132 6.35 -11.53 11.15
CA GLY A 132 7.69 -11.89 11.60
C GLY A 132 7.94 -11.49 13.05
N GLU A 133 9.12 -11.81 13.55
CA GLU A 133 9.51 -11.50 14.93
C GLU A 133 9.54 -10.00 15.24
N PHE A 134 9.59 -9.66 16.53
CA PHE A 134 9.96 -8.32 16.97
C PHE A 134 11.30 -7.90 16.34
N ARG A 135 11.45 -6.59 16.08
CA ARG A 135 12.65 -5.99 15.46
C ARG A 135 12.93 -6.47 14.02
N SER A 136 12.03 -7.20 13.36
CA SER A 136 12.23 -7.66 11.97
C SER A 136 12.05 -6.57 10.90
N GLY A 137 11.53 -5.39 11.25
CA GLY A 137 11.44 -4.24 10.34
C GLY A 137 10.05 -3.94 9.77
N LYS A 138 9.00 -4.65 10.19
CA LYS A 138 7.60 -4.45 9.73
C LYS A 138 7.13 -2.99 9.86
N THR A 139 7.10 -2.46 11.09
CA THR A 139 6.73 -1.06 11.36
C THR A 139 7.67 -0.05 10.66
N GLN A 140 8.93 -0.41 10.44
CA GLN A 140 9.85 0.46 9.71
C GLN A 140 9.49 0.58 8.23
N LEU A 141 9.04 -0.52 7.61
CA LEU A 141 8.48 -0.46 6.26
C LEU A 141 7.18 0.34 6.26
N ALA A 142 6.29 0.14 7.23
CA ALA A 142 5.06 0.94 7.38
C ALA A 142 5.35 2.45 7.40
N HIS A 143 6.31 2.91 8.22
CA HIS A 143 6.70 4.33 8.26
C HIS A 143 7.27 4.83 6.91
N THR A 144 7.99 3.98 6.19
CA THR A 144 8.52 4.34 4.86
C THR A 144 7.40 4.49 3.86
N LEU A 145 6.42 3.57 3.89
CA LEU A 145 5.23 3.62 3.04
C LEU A 145 4.39 4.86 3.32
N CYS A 146 4.29 5.33 4.57
CA CYS A 146 3.60 6.59 4.89
C CYS A 146 4.11 7.79 4.07
N VAL A 147 5.41 7.79 3.73
CA VAL A 147 6.04 8.85 2.94
C VAL A 147 5.99 8.53 1.45
N SER A 148 6.40 7.32 1.06
CA SER A 148 6.49 6.97 -0.37
C SER A 148 5.14 6.97 -1.07
N THR A 149 4.05 6.68 -0.35
CA THR A 149 2.69 6.82 -0.89
C THR A 149 2.36 8.24 -1.34
N GLN A 150 2.91 9.25 -0.68
CA GLN A 150 2.61 10.65 -0.99
C GLN A 150 3.43 11.19 -2.16
N LEU A 151 4.40 10.41 -2.67
CA LEU A 151 5.15 10.79 -3.85
C LEU A 151 4.25 10.80 -5.10
N PRO A 152 4.56 11.63 -6.10
CA PRO A 152 3.98 11.53 -7.43
C PRO A 152 4.09 10.13 -8.04
N THR A 153 3.13 9.77 -8.89
CA THR A 153 3.09 8.49 -9.61
C THR A 153 4.33 8.27 -10.49
N SER A 154 4.91 9.35 -11.05
CA SER A 154 6.17 9.32 -11.82
C SER A 154 7.37 8.82 -10.99
N MET A 155 7.32 8.97 -9.66
CA MET A 155 8.31 8.44 -8.73
C MET A 155 7.87 7.13 -8.05
N LYS A 156 6.90 6.42 -8.65
CA LYS A 156 6.30 5.20 -8.10
C LYS A 156 5.62 5.41 -6.74
N GLY A 157 5.12 6.62 -6.49
CA GLY A 157 4.25 6.90 -5.36
C GLY A 157 2.77 6.67 -5.67
N GLY A 158 1.94 6.91 -4.67
CA GLY A 158 0.49 6.77 -4.76
C GLY A 158 -0.26 8.06 -5.06
N ASN A 159 0.41 9.22 -4.97
CA ASN A 159 -0.18 10.56 -5.03
C ASN A 159 -1.44 10.72 -4.15
N GLY A 160 -1.37 10.26 -2.90
CA GLY A 160 -2.53 10.30 -2.01
C GLY A 160 -2.15 10.26 -0.53
N LYS A 161 -3.14 10.56 0.31
CA LYS A 161 -3.03 10.54 1.78
C LYS A 161 -2.90 9.12 2.33
N VAL A 162 -2.49 9.06 3.59
CA VAL A 162 -2.26 7.80 4.32
C VAL A 162 -3.12 7.77 5.58
N ALA A 163 -3.78 6.64 5.80
CA ALA A 163 -4.45 6.34 7.07
C ALA A 163 -3.61 5.32 7.86
N TYR A 164 -3.38 5.58 9.14
CA TYR A 164 -2.60 4.72 10.03
C TYR A 164 -3.41 4.39 11.28
N ILE A 165 -3.80 3.13 11.43
CA ILE A 165 -4.45 2.59 12.62
C ILE A 165 -3.42 1.81 13.43
N ASP A 166 -3.07 2.35 14.58
CA ASP A 166 -2.06 1.80 15.50
C ASP A 166 -2.74 1.11 16.69
N THR A 167 -2.31 -0.09 17.02
CA THR A 167 -2.81 -0.86 18.17
C THR A 167 -1.76 -1.00 19.27
N GLU A 168 -0.47 -0.87 18.93
CA GLU A 168 0.65 -1.10 19.85
C GLU A 168 1.26 0.23 20.36
N GLY A 169 0.93 1.35 19.74
CA GLY A 169 1.53 2.65 20.04
C GLY A 169 2.95 2.73 19.49
N THR A 170 3.22 2.19 18.31
CA THR A 170 4.55 2.14 17.66
C THR A 170 4.77 3.27 16.65
N PHE A 171 3.71 3.99 16.25
CA PHE A 171 3.84 5.15 15.40
C PHE A 171 4.63 6.24 16.11
N ARG A 172 5.69 6.73 15.46
CA ARG A 172 6.59 7.77 15.98
C ARG A 172 6.76 8.84 14.89
N PRO A 173 6.10 10.00 15.00
CA PRO A 173 6.17 11.05 13.98
C PRO A 173 7.60 11.51 13.68
N ASP A 174 8.47 11.53 14.69
CA ASP A 174 9.90 11.83 14.57
C ASP A 174 10.65 10.88 13.60
N ARG A 175 10.11 9.68 13.37
CA ARG A 175 10.66 8.71 12.41
C ARG A 175 10.24 9.02 10.98
N ILE A 176 9.18 9.79 10.76
CA ILE A 176 8.70 10.18 9.43
C ILE A 176 9.58 11.28 8.83
N VAL A 177 9.98 12.25 9.66
CA VAL A 177 10.82 13.41 9.27
C VAL A 177 12.05 13.01 8.45
N PRO A 178 12.97 12.14 8.95
CA PRO A 178 14.16 11.76 8.18
C PRO A 178 13.86 10.93 6.93
N ILE A 179 12.68 10.29 6.84
CA ILE A 179 12.27 9.60 5.61
C ILE A 179 11.79 10.61 4.57
N ALA A 180 10.99 11.58 4.97
CA ALA A 180 10.53 12.68 4.10
C ALA A 180 11.74 13.43 3.51
N GLU A 181 12.71 13.80 4.35
CA GLU A 181 13.95 14.45 3.92
C GLU A 181 14.74 13.60 2.91
N ARG A 182 14.82 12.27 3.13
CA ARG A 182 15.48 11.34 2.21
C ARG A 182 14.83 11.35 0.81
N PHE A 183 13.51 11.54 0.75
CA PHE A 183 12.76 11.65 -0.50
C PHE A 183 12.66 13.10 -1.02
N GLY A 184 13.27 14.07 -0.35
CA GLY A 184 13.23 15.49 -0.73
C GLY A 184 11.88 16.15 -0.51
N MET A 185 11.05 15.63 0.41
CA MET A 185 9.73 16.16 0.75
C MET A 185 9.79 17.04 2.00
N ASP A 186 8.87 18.01 2.09
CA ASP A 186 8.65 18.77 3.33
C ASP A 186 8.02 17.87 4.39
N ALA A 187 8.68 17.74 5.54
CA ALA A 187 8.25 16.84 6.60
C ALA A 187 6.92 17.27 7.26
N GLY A 188 6.65 18.58 7.34
CA GLY A 188 5.40 19.11 7.89
C GLY A 188 4.21 18.72 7.02
N ALA A 189 4.30 19.01 5.73
CA ALA A 189 3.29 18.64 4.74
C ALA A 189 3.05 17.12 4.69
N VAL A 190 4.12 16.31 4.78
CA VAL A 190 4.01 14.85 4.82
C VAL A 190 3.25 14.38 6.07
N LEU A 191 3.51 14.98 7.24
CA LEU A 191 2.83 14.65 8.48
C LEU A 191 1.36 15.04 8.47
N ASP A 192 1.01 16.19 7.90
CA ASP A 192 -0.39 16.67 7.79
C ASP A 192 -1.26 15.75 6.91
N ASN A 193 -0.64 15.04 5.97
CA ASN A 193 -1.30 14.06 5.10
C ASN A 193 -1.40 12.64 5.68
N ILE A 194 -0.94 12.42 6.92
CA ILE A 194 -1.07 11.14 7.63
C ILE A 194 -2.17 11.26 8.68
N ILE A 195 -3.31 10.60 8.44
CA ILE A 195 -4.36 10.46 9.45
C ILE A 195 -4.01 9.32 10.38
N TYR A 196 -3.77 9.64 11.65
CA TYR A 196 -3.42 8.69 12.68
C TYR A 196 -4.58 8.44 13.66
N ALA A 197 -4.81 7.18 14.03
CA ALA A 197 -5.69 6.81 15.12
C ALA A 197 -5.11 5.64 15.92
N ARG A 198 -5.25 5.69 17.25
CA ARG A 198 -4.87 4.58 18.14
C ARG A 198 -6.09 3.82 18.61
N ALA A 199 -6.17 2.53 18.26
CA ALA A 199 -7.19 1.63 18.76
C ALA A 199 -6.74 0.98 20.07
N TYR A 200 -7.69 0.77 20.98
CA TYR A 200 -7.45 0.18 22.30
C TYR A 200 -8.19 -1.14 22.53
N THR A 201 -9.20 -1.45 21.70
CA THR A 201 -9.97 -2.69 21.69
C THR A 201 -10.26 -3.11 20.25
N TYR A 202 -10.55 -4.39 20.02
CA TYR A 202 -10.88 -4.89 18.68
C TYR A 202 -12.13 -4.21 18.09
N GLU A 203 -13.12 -3.85 18.93
CA GLU A 203 -14.31 -3.11 18.51
C GLU A 203 -13.98 -1.68 18.11
N HIS A 204 -13.12 -0.99 18.88
CA HIS A 204 -12.66 0.35 18.53
C HIS A 204 -11.91 0.32 17.20
N GLN A 205 -11.03 -0.67 16.99
CA GLN A 205 -10.33 -0.86 15.71
C GLN A 205 -11.31 -1.03 14.54
N TYR A 206 -12.38 -1.82 14.71
CA TYR A 206 -13.40 -1.99 13.68
C TYR A 206 -14.18 -0.69 13.40
N ASN A 207 -14.56 0.04 14.45
CA ASN A 207 -15.26 1.32 14.30
C ASN A 207 -14.42 2.40 13.61
N LEU A 208 -13.10 2.41 13.83
CA LEU A 208 -12.19 3.29 13.09
C LEU A 208 -12.20 3.02 11.59
N LEU A 209 -12.34 1.75 11.16
CA LEU A 209 -12.48 1.40 9.74
C LEU A 209 -13.80 1.89 9.14
N LEU A 210 -14.88 1.91 9.93
CA LEU A 210 -16.16 2.47 9.49
C LEU A 210 -16.05 3.99 9.28
N GLY A 211 -15.47 4.70 10.25
CA GLY A 211 -15.26 6.15 10.15
C GLY A 211 -14.25 6.55 9.08
N LEU A 212 -13.28 5.68 8.75
CA LEU A 212 -12.30 5.95 7.71
C LEU A 212 -12.93 5.98 6.31
N ALA A 213 -13.92 5.13 6.04
CA ALA A 213 -14.61 5.12 4.74
C ALA A 213 -15.28 6.47 4.42
N ALA A 214 -15.75 7.19 5.44
CA ALA A 214 -16.28 8.55 5.27
C ALA A 214 -15.20 9.50 4.73
N LYS A 215 -14.03 9.51 5.36
CA LYS A 215 -12.91 10.36 4.95
C LYS A 215 -12.37 10.00 3.57
N MET A 216 -12.33 8.70 3.24
CA MET A 216 -11.89 8.22 1.94
C MET A 216 -12.87 8.57 0.81
N SER A 217 -14.14 8.87 1.13
CA SER A 217 -15.10 9.38 0.15
C SER A 217 -14.94 10.87 -0.15
N GLU A 218 -14.23 11.61 0.71
CA GLU A 218 -14.04 13.07 0.61
C GLU A 218 -12.64 13.46 0.15
N GLU A 219 -11.61 12.66 0.47
CA GLU A 219 -10.21 12.97 0.18
C GLU A 219 -9.49 11.77 -0.47
N PRO A 220 -8.48 12.02 -1.32
CA PRO A 220 -7.78 10.94 -2.03
C PRO A 220 -6.78 10.23 -1.12
N PHE A 221 -7.13 9.04 -0.64
CA PHE A 221 -6.21 8.13 0.05
C PHE A 221 -5.60 7.13 -0.93
N ARG A 222 -4.40 6.63 -0.60
CA ARG A 222 -3.79 5.52 -1.35
C ARG A 222 -3.21 4.40 -0.49
N LEU A 223 -3.14 4.59 0.82
CA LEU A 223 -2.62 3.61 1.76
C LEU A 223 -3.39 3.62 3.07
N LEU A 224 -3.76 2.43 3.52
CA LEU A 224 -4.23 2.14 4.87
C LEU A 224 -3.24 1.20 5.55
N ILE A 225 -2.65 1.64 6.66
CA ILE A 225 -1.81 0.82 7.52
C ILE A 225 -2.60 0.39 8.75
N VAL A 226 -2.50 -0.90 9.10
CA VAL A 226 -2.98 -1.46 10.37
C VAL A 226 -1.80 -2.13 11.10
N ASP A 227 -1.24 -1.46 12.10
CA ASP A 227 -0.09 -1.93 12.88
C ASP A 227 -0.48 -2.15 14.35
N SER A 228 -0.77 -3.37 14.82
CA SER A 228 -0.92 -4.63 14.09
C SER A 228 -2.37 -5.13 14.09
N ILE A 229 -2.71 -5.99 13.12
CA ILE A 229 -4.07 -6.53 12.96
C ILE A 229 -4.49 -7.47 14.10
N ILE A 230 -3.53 -8.17 14.72
CA ILE A 230 -3.82 -9.25 15.66
C ILE A 230 -3.62 -8.87 17.13
N ALA A 231 -2.93 -7.77 17.45
CA ALA A 231 -2.52 -7.46 18.81
C ALA A 231 -3.71 -7.41 19.79
N LEU A 232 -4.76 -6.68 19.44
CA LEU A 232 -5.95 -6.52 20.30
C LEU A 232 -6.75 -7.82 20.39
N PHE A 233 -6.89 -8.58 19.30
CA PHE A 233 -7.56 -9.88 19.31
C PHE A 233 -6.89 -10.92 20.21
N ARG A 234 -5.60 -10.78 20.50
CA ARG A 234 -4.88 -11.68 21.43
C ARG A 234 -5.12 -11.34 22.90
N VAL A 235 -5.49 -10.10 23.19
CA VAL A 235 -5.72 -9.61 24.55
C VAL A 235 -7.20 -9.71 24.89
N ASP A 236 -8.07 -9.29 23.98
CA ASP A 236 -9.51 -9.18 24.20
C ASP A 236 -10.22 -10.54 24.20
N PHE A 237 -9.62 -11.56 23.58
CA PHE A 237 -10.16 -12.93 23.53
C PHE A 237 -9.21 -13.91 24.20
N THR A 238 -9.70 -14.68 25.18
CA THR A 238 -8.88 -15.54 26.04
C THR A 238 -9.22 -17.02 25.90
N GLY A 239 -8.18 -17.84 25.92
CA GLY A 239 -8.32 -19.30 25.91
C GLY A 239 -8.90 -19.89 24.62
N ARG A 240 -9.26 -21.18 24.67
CA ARG A 240 -9.80 -21.92 23.52
C ARG A 240 -11.31 -21.74 23.34
N GLY A 241 -12.04 -21.40 24.40
CA GLY A 241 -13.50 -21.24 24.37
C GLY A 241 -13.96 -20.12 23.46
N GLU A 242 -13.20 -19.01 23.42
CA GLU A 242 -13.51 -17.82 22.62
C GLU A 242 -12.88 -17.85 21.22
N LEU A 243 -12.21 -18.95 20.85
CA LEU A 243 -11.50 -19.05 19.58
C LEU A 243 -12.46 -18.88 18.40
N ALA A 244 -13.65 -19.49 18.45
CA ALA A 244 -14.62 -19.41 17.38
C ALA A 244 -15.10 -17.96 17.16
N GLU A 245 -15.47 -17.27 18.23
CA GLU A 245 -15.89 -15.87 18.18
C GLU A 245 -14.78 -14.95 17.67
N ARG A 246 -13.56 -15.11 18.20
CA ARG A 246 -12.37 -14.38 17.75
C ARG A 246 -12.15 -14.53 16.25
N GLN A 247 -12.23 -15.75 15.72
CA GLN A 247 -12.04 -16.01 14.29
C GLN A 247 -13.17 -15.39 13.44
N GLN A 248 -14.41 -15.39 13.92
CA GLN A 248 -15.54 -14.73 13.22
C GLN A 248 -15.37 -13.21 13.18
N LYS A 249 -15.01 -12.58 14.30
CA LYS A 249 -14.76 -11.13 14.38
C LYS A 249 -13.56 -10.71 13.54
N LEU A 250 -12.48 -11.50 13.55
CA LEU A 250 -11.32 -11.28 12.69
C LEU A 250 -11.70 -11.39 11.21
N ALA A 251 -12.51 -12.37 10.82
CA ALA A 251 -12.99 -12.51 9.45
C ALA A 251 -13.81 -11.29 8.99
N GLN A 252 -14.66 -10.74 9.86
CA GLN A 252 -15.42 -9.52 9.57
C GLN A 252 -14.50 -8.30 9.35
N MET A 253 -13.47 -8.15 10.18
CA MET A 253 -12.49 -7.07 10.04
C MET A 253 -11.69 -7.20 8.74
N LEU A 254 -11.18 -8.38 8.44
CA LEU A 254 -10.42 -8.65 7.21
C LEU A 254 -11.28 -8.45 5.96
N SER A 255 -12.53 -8.93 5.98
CA SER A 255 -13.48 -8.69 4.88
C SER A 255 -13.75 -7.20 4.67
N ARG A 256 -13.84 -6.39 5.74
CA ARG A 256 -13.99 -4.93 5.61
C ARG A 256 -12.74 -4.29 5.01
N LEU A 257 -11.55 -4.74 5.38
CA LEU A 257 -10.29 -4.26 4.78
C LEU A 257 -10.21 -4.56 3.29
N THR A 258 -10.59 -5.76 2.85
CA THR A 258 -10.63 -6.12 1.42
C THR A 258 -11.59 -5.21 0.66
N LYS A 259 -12.79 -4.98 1.21
CA LYS A 259 -13.78 -4.09 0.60
C LYS A 259 -13.25 -2.66 0.49
N ILE A 260 -12.64 -2.11 1.55
CA ILE A 260 -12.03 -0.77 1.51
C ILE A 260 -10.94 -0.70 0.44
N ALA A 261 -10.09 -1.73 0.33
CA ALA A 261 -9.02 -1.78 -0.66
C ALA A 261 -9.59 -1.67 -2.09
N GLU A 262 -10.62 -2.47 -2.41
CA GLU A 262 -11.26 -2.50 -3.73
C GLU A 262 -12.14 -1.27 -3.99
N GLU A 263 -12.89 -0.81 -2.99
CA GLU A 263 -13.83 0.32 -3.09
C GLU A 263 -13.12 1.64 -3.36
N PHE A 264 -12.00 1.91 -2.67
CA PHE A 264 -11.28 3.17 -2.77
C PHE A 264 -9.95 3.06 -3.55
N ASN A 265 -9.65 1.88 -4.12
CA ASN A 265 -8.38 1.58 -4.79
C ASN A 265 -7.17 2.01 -3.93
N VAL A 266 -7.15 1.55 -2.67
CA VAL A 266 -6.08 1.81 -1.70
C VAL A 266 -5.29 0.53 -1.43
N ALA A 267 -4.00 0.67 -1.14
CA ALA A 267 -3.20 -0.43 -0.63
C ALA A 267 -3.50 -0.62 0.85
N VAL A 268 -3.73 -1.86 1.29
CA VAL A 268 -3.83 -2.19 2.71
C VAL A 268 -2.55 -2.90 3.14
N TYR A 269 -1.79 -2.28 4.03
CA TYR A 269 -0.61 -2.87 4.64
C TYR A 269 -0.89 -3.20 6.10
N MET A 270 -0.87 -4.47 6.47
CA MET A 270 -1.07 -4.89 7.85
C MET A 270 0.16 -5.59 8.39
N THR A 271 0.53 -5.28 9.63
CA THR A 271 1.57 -6.03 10.33
C THR A 271 0.93 -7.16 11.13
N ASN A 272 1.64 -8.27 11.25
CA ASN A 272 1.24 -9.40 12.06
C ASN A 272 2.43 -9.96 12.87
N GLN A 273 2.10 -10.63 13.96
CA GLN A 273 3.05 -11.26 14.86
C GLN A 273 3.15 -12.76 14.57
N VAL A 274 4.25 -13.37 15.02
CA VAL A 274 4.44 -14.83 14.97
C VAL A 274 4.20 -15.44 16.35
N ILE A 275 3.66 -16.65 16.37
CA ILE A 275 3.50 -17.48 17.56
C ILE A 275 4.40 -18.71 17.42
N ALA A 276 4.90 -19.20 18.57
CA ALA A 276 5.55 -20.49 18.63
C ALA A 276 4.55 -21.59 18.29
N ASP A 277 5.02 -22.66 17.64
CA ASP A 277 4.27 -23.87 17.38
C ASP A 277 4.88 -25.04 18.17
N PRO A 278 4.41 -25.28 19.42
CA PRO A 278 4.97 -26.32 20.29
C PRO A 278 4.77 -27.74 19.77
N GLY A 279 3.87 -27.93 18.79
CA GLY A 279 3.64 -29.22 18.14
C GLY A 279 4.55 -29.48 16.94
N GLY A 280 5.38 -28.51 16.54
CA GLY A 280 6.38 -28.71 15.50
C GLY A 280 7.38 -29.78 15.94
N GLY A 281 7.57 -30.81 15.11
CA GLY A 281 8.48 -31.91 15.43
C GLY A 281 9.88 -31.43 15.82
N MET A 282 10.57 -32.19 16.68
CA MET A 282 11.86 -31.86 17.30
C MET A 282 13.01 -31.51 16.33
N PHE A 283 12.79 -31.65 15.02
CA PHE A 283 13.75 -31.36 13.95
C PHE A 283 13.56 -30.00 13.27
N ILE A 284 12.51 -29.24 13.62
CA ILE A 284 12.34 -27.86 13.13
C ILE A 284 13.04 -26.94 14.12
N SER A 285 14.13 -26.30 13.67
CA SER A 285 15.01 -25.47 14.51
C SER A 285 14.34 -24.22 15.09
N ASP A 286 13.17 -23.83 14.56
CA ASP A 286 12.38 -22.69 15.02
C ASP A 286 10.94 -22.74 14.48
N PRO A 287 10.04 -23.57 15.04
CA PRO A 287 8.70 -23.75 14.51
C PRO A 287 7.85 -22.53 14.85
N LYS A 288 7.89 -21.52 13.99
CA LYS A 288 7.11 -20.29 14.08
C LYS A 288 6.05 -20.27 13.00
N LYS A 289 4.85 -19.84 13.37
CA LYS A 289 3.76 -19.59 12.43
C LYS A 289 3.16 -18.20 12.64
N PRO A 290 2.66 -17.56 11.58
CA PRO A 290 1.92 -16.30 11.73
C PRO A 290 0.67 -16.50 12.60
N ALA A 291 0.31 -15.48 13.38
CA ALA A 291 -0.91 -15.48 14.17
C ALA A 291 -2.16 -15.27 13.27
N GLY A 292 -3.35 -15.62 13.77
CA GLY A 292 -4.62 -15.45 13.06
C GLY A 292 -5.13 -16.69 12.29
N GLY A 293 -4.29 -17.70 12.09
CA GLY A 293 -4.67 -18.99 11.50
C GLY A 293 -5.14 -18.86 10.04
N HIS A 294 -5.95 -19.83 9.59
CA HIS A 294 -6.38 -19.92 8.19
C HIS A 294 -7.24 -18.73 7.73
N VAL A 295 -8.03 -18.14 8.64
CA VAL A 295 -8.88 -16.98 8.30
C VAL A 295 -8.03 -15.82 7.78
N LEU A 296 -6.94 -15.50 8.46
CA LEU A 296 -6.02 -14.44 8.04
C LEU A 296 -5.22 -14.86 6.81
N ALA A 297 -4.77 -16.12 6.77
CA ALA A 297 -4.01 -16.66 5.65
C ALA A 297 -4.73 -16.55 4.30
N HIS A 298 -6.05 -16.78 4.26
CA HIS A 298 -6.83 -16.69 3.03
C HIS A 298 -7.26 -15.27 2.67
N ALA A 299 -7.33 -14.36 3.64
CA ALA A 299 -7.75 -12.99 3.39
C ALA A 299 -6.63 -12.09 2.84
N ALA A 300 -5.38 -12.36 3.24
CA ALA A 300 -4.22 -11.62 2.76
C ALA A 300 -3.88 -12.05 1.32
N THR A 301 -3.83 -11.10 0.40
CA THR A 301 -3.46 -11.34 -1.01
C THR A 301 -1.98 -11.63 -1.15
N ILE A 302 -1.15 -10.84 -0.46
CA ILE A 302 0.31 -10.98 -0.45
C ILE A 302 0.76 -11.12 1.00
N ARG A 303 1.60 -12.13 1.26
CA ARG A 303 2.12 -12.42 2.60
C ARG A 303 3.64 -12.37 2.56
N LEU A 304 4.20 -11.49 3.36
CA LEU A 304 5.63 -11.21 3.43
C LEU A 304 6.18 -11.65 4.79
N MET A 305 7.16 -12.55 4.77
CA MET A 305 7.86 -13.01 5.96
C MET A 305 9.11 -12.17 6.20
N PHE A 306 9.15 -11.46 7.32
CA PHE A 306 10.29 -10.65 7.75
C PHE A 306 11.10 -11.38 8.82
N ARG A 307 12.41 -11.55 8.57
CA ARG A 307 13.37 -12.11 9.53
C ARG A 307 14.63 -11.25 9.66
N LYS A 308 15.35 -11.44 10.76
CA LYS A 308 16.65 -10.78 11.00
C LYS A 308 17.71 -11.45 10.12
N GLY A 309 18.48 -10.64 9.40
CA GLY A 309 19.67 -11.09 8.66
C GLY A 309 20.93 -10.94 9.51
N LYS A 310 22.10 -10.90 8.86
CA LYS A 310 23.38 -10.62 9.54
C LYS A 310 23.48 -9.14 9.89
N GLY A 311 23.87 -8.83 11.13
CA GLY A 311 24.05 -7.45 11.59
C GLY A 311 22.75 -6.63 11.51
N GLU A 312 22.79 -5.50 10.80
CA GLU A 312 21.63 -4.63 10.64
C GLU A 312 20.67 -5.10 9.53
N GLN A 313 21.06 -6.05 8.68
CA GLN A 313 20.23 -6.51 7.55
C GLN A 313 18.92 -7.15 8.00
N ARG A 314 17.88 -7.03 7.17
CA ARG A 314 16.63 -7.77 7.29
C ARG A 314 16.37 -8.50 6.01
N VAL A 315 15.67 -9.62 6.10
CA VAL A 315 15.31 -10.43 4.94
C VAL A 315 13.79 -10.46 4.86
N CYS A 316 13.28 -10.15 3.68
CA CYS A 316 11.87 -10.25 3.33
C CYS A 316 11.72 -11.38 2.32
N LYS A 317 10.93 -12.39 2.65
CA LYS A 317 10.57 -13.49 1.75
C LYS A 317 9.10 -13.37 1.36
N VAL A 318 8.78 -13.56 0.08
CA VAL A 318 7.39 -13.79 -0.36
C VAL A 318 6.97 -15.16 0.16
N PHE A 319 6.02 -15.17 1.09
CA PHE A 319 5.48 -16.37 1.70
C PHE A 319 4.29 -16.92 0.93
N ASP A 320 3.42 -16.03 0.44
CA ASP A 320 2.27 -16.37 -0.39
C ASP A 320 1.90 -15.14 -1.25
N ALA A 321 1.61 -15.36 -2.52
CA ALA A 321 1.18 -14.34 -3.48
C ALA A 321 0.62 -15.00 -4.74
N PRO A 322 -0.44 -14.46 -5.36
CA PRO A 322 -1.04 -15.04 -6.56
C PRO A 322 -0.18 -14.88 -7.82
N ASN A 323 0.69 -13.88 -7.86
CA ASN A 323 1.41 -13.43 -9.05
C ASN A 323 2.93 -13.33 -8.88
N LEU A 324 3.47 -13.69 -7.71
CA LEU A 324 4.90 -13.59 -7.41
C LEU A 324 5.46 -14.98 -7.06
N PRO A 325 6.66 -15.33 -7.56
CA PRO A 325 7.32 -16.56 -7.14
C PRO A 325 7.82 -16.46 -5.70
N GLU A 326 8.02 -17.63 -5.07
CA GLU A 326 8.75 -17.68 -3.79
C GLU A 326 10.19 -17.22 -3.98
N ALA A 327 10.49 -16.01 -3.51
CA ALA A 327 11.81 -15.41 -3.54
C ALA A 327 12.06 -14.57 -2.28
N GLU A 328 13.31 -14.21 -2.05
CA GLU A 328 13.70 -13.34 -0.93
C GLU A 328 14.52 -12.14 -1.40
N ALA A 329 14.32 -11.02 -0.72
CA ALA A 329 15.13 -9.83 -0.84
C ALA A 329 15.78 -9.53 0.51
N ILE A 330 17.05 -9.17 0.47
CA ILE A 330 17.76 -8.67 1.63
C ILE A 330 17.59 -7.16 1.64
N SER A 331 16.79 -6.66 2.57
CA SER A 331 16.67 -5.24 2.81
C SER A 331 17.71 -4.77 3.81
N PHE A 332 18.17 -3.54 3.61
CA PHE A 332 19.02 -2.82 4.56
C PHE A 332 18.14 -1.86 5.38
N PRO A 333 17.94 -2.06 6.68
CA PRO A 333 17.61 -0.99 7.63
C PRO A 333 18.89 -0.60 8.40
N SER A 334 19.09 0.57 8.98
CA SER A 334 18.18 1.64 9.44
C SER A 334 19.00 2.92 9.64
N TYR A 335 18.61 4.05 9.04
CA TYR A 335 18.99 5.46 9.32
C TYR A 335 20.46 5.89 9.52
N LEU A 336 21.41 5.01 9.80
CA LEU A 336 22.79 5.40 10.07
C LEU A 336 23.61 5.65 8.81
N ASN A 337 23.14 5.19 7.65
CA ASN A 337 23.88 5.35 6.40
C ASN A 337 23.51 6.59 5.60
N SER A 338 22.45 7.34 5.92
CA SER A 338 22.15 8.60 5.21
C SER A 338 23.26 9.62 5.42
N TYR A 339 23.81 9.76 6.64
CA TYR A 339 24.95 10.65 6.88
C TYR A 339 26.22 10.19 6.17
N LEU A 340 26.53 8.89 6.14
CA LEU A 340 27.69 8.38 5.41
C LEU A 340 27.52 8.49 3.90
N ARG A 341 26.32 8.27 3.35
CA ARG A 341 26.06 8.43 1.90
C ARG A 341 26.02 9.89 1.49
N LEU A 342 25.38 10.77 2.27
CA LEU A 342 25.40 12.23 2.05
C LEU A 342 26.81 12.79 2.21
N ALA A 343 27.58 12.33 3.20
CA ALA A 343 28.98 12.69 3.34
C ALA A 343 29.80 12.17 2.14
N LEU A 344 29.59 10.94 1.67
CA LEU A 344 30.29 10.40 0.51
C LEU A 344 29.94 11.14 -0.80
N ILE A 345 28.67 11.53 -0.96
CA ILE A 345 28.18 12.35 -2.09
C ILE A 345 28.72 13.79 -2.01
N MET A 346 28.76 14.39 -0.81
CA MET A 346 29.39 15.69 -0.61
C MET A 346 30.89 15.63 -0.87
N ILE A 347 31.59 14.61 -0.37
CA ILE A 347 33.03 14.42 -0.59
C ILE A 347 33.33 14.24 -2.07
N THR A 348 32.54 13.46 -2.80
CA THR A 348 32.72 13.29 -4.26
C THR A 348 32.41 14.56 -5.05
N LYS A 349 31.38 15.33 -4.69
CA LYS A 349 31.10 16.64 -5.30
C LYS A 349 32.19 17.67 -4.99
N ILE A 350 32.68 17.72 -3.75
CA ILE A 350 33.79 18.60 -3.35
C ILE A 350 35.07 18.21 -4.10
N ALA A 351 35.35 16.91 -4.25
CA ALA A 351 36.49 16.42 -5.02
C ALA A 351 36.37 16.80 -6.51
N GLN A 352 35.19 16.68 -7.13
CA GLN A 352 34.95 17.14 -8.50
C GLN A 352 35.13 18.65 -8.66
N ILE A 353 34.60 19.46 -7.73
CA ILE A 353 34.77 20.92 -7.75
C ILE A 353 36.25 21.28 -7.61
N SER A 354 36.98 20.64 -6.70
CA SER A 354 38.42 20.86 -6.52
C SER A 354 39.23 20.49 -7.77
N LEU A 355 38.85 19.40 -8.45
CA LEU A 355 39.47 18.98 -9.71
C LEU A 355 39.18 19.98 -10.85
N CYS A 356 37.94 20.49 -10.95
CA CYS A 356 37.58 21.52 -11.91
C CYS A 356 38.36 22.82 -11.67
N ILE A 357 38.54 23.24 -10.42
CA ILE A 357 39.34 24.43 -10.07
C ILE A 357 40.82 24.23 -10.45
N GLN A 358 41.39 23.04 -10.22
CA GLN A 358 42.76 22.74 -10.63
C GLN A 358 42.92 22.78 -12.16
N ILE A 359 42.00 22.17 -12.91
CA ILE A 359 42.02 22.19 -14.38
C ILE A 359 41.88 23.63 -14.90
N PHE A 360 41.01 24.44 -14.30
CA PHE A 360 40.83 25.84 -14.66
C PHE A 360 42.09 26.68 -14.41
N ASN A 361 42.77 26.48 -13.26
CA ASN A 361 44.02 27.17 -12.95
C ASN A 361 45.18 26.76 -13.87
N ILE A 362 45.27 25.48 -14.25
CA ILE A 362 46.25 24.99 -15.23
C ILE A 362 45.99 25.62 -16.61
N SER A 363 44.72 25.72 -17.01
CA SER A 363 44.32 26.38 -18.26
C SER A 363 44.73 27.87 -18.26
N ILE A 364 44.43 28.62 -17.20
CA ILE A 364 44.82 30.03 -17.07
C ILE A 364 46.35 30.21 -17.10
N SER A 365 47.10 29.35 -16.41
CA SER A 365 48.56 29.40 -16.41
C SER A 365 49.13 29.17 -17.81
N SER A 366 48.56 28.19 -18.53
CA SER A 366 48.97 27.87 -19.91
C SER A 366 48.65 29.02 -20.88
N THR A 367 47.51 29.69 -20.72
CA THR A 367 47.14 30.86 -21.52
C THR A 367 48.02 32.07 -21.21
N LYS A 368 48.41 32.29 -19.94
CA LYS A 368 49.37 33.34 -19.56
C LYS A 368 50.76 33.10 -20.14
N ILE A 369 51.24 31.86 -20.15
CA ILE A 369 52.53 31.49 -20.77
C ILE A 369 52.48 31.71 -22.29
N ALA A 370 51.37 31.35 -22.95
CA ALA A 370 51.19 31.56 -24.38
C ALA A 370 51.11 33.05 -24.78
N LEU A 371 50.52 33.90 -23.92
CA LEU A 371 50.47 35.35 -24.12
C LEU A 371 51.84 36.01 -23.92
N LEU A 372 52.62 35.58 -22.93
CA LEU A 372 53.98 36.07 -22.69
C LEU A 372 54.95 35.68 -23.81
N ALA A 373 54.75 34.52 -24.44
CA ALA A 373 55.55 34.06 -25.58
C ALA A 373 55.24 34.81 -26.89
N ARG A 374 54.08 35.49 -27.00
CA ARG A 374 53.72 36.32 -28.16
C ARG A 374 54.13 37.79 -28.01
N SER A 375 54.49 38.23 -26.80
CA SER A 375 54.99 39.59 -26.55
C SER A 375 56.51 39.73 -26.70
N SER A 376 57.22 38.64 -27.00
CA SER A 376 58.68 38.58 -27.14
C SER A 376 59.15 38.24 -28.56
N SER A 377 58.29 38.40 -29.56
CA SER A 377 58.60 38.29 -31.00
C SER A 377 58.60 39.65 -31.67
#